data_AF-A0AAP2D5U5-F1
#
_entry.id   AF-A0AAP2D5U5-F1
#
_cell.length_a   1.000
_cell.length_b   1.000
_cell.length_c   1.000
_cell.angle_alpha   90.00
_cell.angle_beta   90.00
_cell.angle_gamma   90.00
#
_symmetry.space_group_name_H-M   'P 1'
#
loop_
_entity.id
_entity.type
_entity.pdbx_description
1 polymer ?
#
loop_
_entity_poly.entity_id
_entity_poly.type
_entity_poly.pdbx_seq_one_letter_code
_entity_poly.pdbx_strand_id
1 'polypeptide(L)'
;MKTSSRNGGVLHTNNMPRPVYYCMAESKLRTLSLYRYTTKEFMELFFDTGRLRLNSLRIYRAERKPDHQMNVEVEDRQEGKAVIVTNSSEANEKDFSSGFLNLSTSLTYSETLRQTFEVAAGGDKRYGVFEIHKPIPFGQAIAARIHERYPLQHILAGKCDYVEQRDKTLDTHDPRLLEDEANKEVLSYLTTPNNYQGRSVQDVVKVFFLKEKQLEHQSEFRYLWKSHALAVRDYLDIEVPEAIQYCRMMTKNLM
;
A
#
# COMPACT_ATOMS: atom_id res chain seq x y z
N MET A 1 -32.13 35.09 33.49
CA MET A 1 -32.00 34.39 32.20
C MET A 1 -31.06 35.18 31.31
N LYS A 2 -29.82 34.70 31.14
CA LYS A 2 -28.82 35.29 30.22
C LYS A 2 -28.54 34.28 29.13
N THR A 3 -28.88 34.61 27.89
CA THR A 3 -28.59 33.84 26.69
C THR A 3 -27.15 34.08 26.27
N SER A 4 -26.29 33.06 26.30
CA SER A 4 -24.95 33.14 25.70
C SER A 4 -25.01 32.59 24.27
N SER A 5 -24.83 33.46 23.28
CA SER A 5 -24.59 33.08 21.89
C SER A 5 -23.17 32.50 21.76
N ARG A 6 -23.05 31.23 21.40
CA ARG A 6 -21.77 30.63 21.00
C ARG A 6 -21.48 31.01 19.56
N ASN A 7 -20.45 31.82 19.36
CA ASN A 7 -19.84 32.05 18.05
C ASN A 7 -19.22 30.75 17.54
N GLY A 8 -19.76 30.24 16.42
CA GLY A 8 -19.14 29.17 15.64
C GLY A 8 -17.98 29.73 14.83
N GLY A 9 -16.76 29.55 15.34
CA GLY A 9 -15.55 29.79 14.56
C GLY A 9 -15.37 28.67 13.53
N VAL A 10 -15.46 29.03 12.24
CA VAL A 10 -15.06 28.16 11.14
C VAL A 10 -13.54 28.06 11.15
N LEU A 11 -13.01 26.88 11.45
CA LEU A 11 -11.59 26.57 11.34
C LEU A 11 -11.20 26.53 9.86
N HIS A 12 -10.48 27.54 9.38
CA HIS A 12 -9.85 27.55 8.07
C HIS A 12 -8.71 26.51 8.03
N THR A 13 -8.83 25.50 7.18
CA THR A 13 -7.93 24.34 7.03
C THR A 13 -6.69 24.59 6.14
N ASN A 14 -6.26 25.84 5.95
CA ASN A 14 -5.34 26.20 4.86
C ASN A 14 -3.85 25.86 5.06
N ASN A 15 -3.43 25.15 6.11
CA ASN A 15 -2.02 24.91 6.42
C ASN A 15 -1.61 23.44 6.58
N MET A 16 -2.35 22.49 5.98
CA MET A 16 -1.85 21.10 5.99
C MET A 16 -0.77 20.90 4.92
N PRO A 17 0.41 20.37 5.29
CA PRO A 17 1.47 20.11 4.33
C PRO A 17 0.99 19.11 3.27
N ARG A 18 1.41 19.35 2.02
CA ARG A 18 1.10 18.42 0.92
C ARG A 18 1.77 17.08 1.19
N PRO A 19 1.10 15.94 0.90
CA PRO A 19 1.70 14.63 1.07
C PRO A 19 2.94 14.47 0.20
N VAL A 20 3.98 13.82 0.73
CA VAL A 20 5.19 13.52 -0.02
C VAL A 20 4.96 12.25 -0.85
N TYR A 21 5.14 12.37 -2.17
CA TYR A 21 5.04 11.25 -3.10
C TYR A 21 6.42 10.65 -3.35
N TYR A 22 6.56 9.35 -3.05
CA TYR A 22 7.74 8.56 -3.39
C TYR A 22 7.34 7.47 -4.39
N CYS A 23 7.74 7.65 -5.64
CA CYS A 23 7.48 6.70 -6.70
C CYS A 23 8.81 6.06 -7.14
N MET A 24 9.02 4.79 -6.80
CA MET A 24 10.31 4.11 -7.03
C MET A 24 10.53 3.70 -8.51
N ALA A 25 9.65 4.09 -9.43
CA ALA A 25 9.73 3.70 -10.86
C ALA A 25 9.08 4.71 -11.84
N GLU A 26 9.17 6.03 -11.60
CA GLU A 26 8.39 7.07 -12.31
C GLU A 26 8.40 7.00 -13.84
N SER A 27 9.54 6.69 -14.48
CA SER A 27 9.62 6.71 -15.95
C SER A 27 8.89 5.54 -16.61
N LYS A 28 8.94 4.34 -16.00
CA LYS A 28 8.30 3.14 -16.55
C LYS A 28 6.81 3.07 -16.19
N LEU A 29 6.39 3.67 -15.08
CA LEU A 29 4.99 3.58 -14.64
C LEU A 29 3.98 4.29 -15.53
N ARG A 30 4.42 5.26 -16.34
CA ARG A 30 3.54 5.97 -17.29
C ARG A 30 3.01 5.05 -18.40
N THR A 31 3.71 3.96 -18.69
CA THR A 31 3.40 3.06 -19.80
C THR A 31 3.02 1.65 -19.34
N LEU A 32 3.01 1.39 -18.03
CA LEU A 32 2.67 0.08 -17.49
C LEU A 32 1.18 0.00 -17.21
N SER A 33 0.59 -1.15 -17.54
CA SER A 33 -0.71 -1.55 -17.05
C SER A 33 -0.55 -2.37 -15.78
N LEU A 34 -1.41 -2.14 -14.79
CA LEU A 34 -1.49 -2.95 -13.58
C LEU A 34 -2.79 -3.74 -13.58
N TYR A 35 -2.80 -4.92 -12.99
CA TYR A 35 -3.97 -5.80 -12.95
C TYR A 35 -4.35 -6.08 -11.51
N ARG A 36 -5.56 -5.68 -11.11
CA ARG A 36 -6.09 -5.97 -9.78
C ARG A 36 -6.97 -7.20 -9.88
N TYR A 37 -6.58 -8.23 -9.13
CA TYR A 37 -7.39 -9.43 -8.92
C TYR A 37 -8.17 -9.25 -7.62
N THR A 38 -9.48 -9.49 -7.67
CA THR A 38 -10.34 -9.38 -6.49
C THR A 38 -11.61 -10.20 -6.69
N THR A 39 -12.44 -10.37 -5.67
CA THR A 39 -13.71 -11.07 -5.86
C THR A 39 -14.58 -10.28 -6.84
N LYS A 40 -15.39 -11.01 -7.60
CA LYS A 40 -16.27 -10.42 -8.61
C LYS A 40 -17.19 -9.36 -7.99
N GLU A 41 -17.70 -9.60 -6.78
CA GLU A 41 -18.53 -8.65 -6.03
C GLU A 41 -17.84 -7.30 -5.83
N PHE A 42 -16.58 -7.28 -5.36
CA PHE A 42 -15.87 -6.02 -5.13
C PHE A 42 -15.41 -5.34 -6.41
N MET A 43 -15.12 -6.12 -7.45
CA MET A 43 -14.90 -5.57 -8.78
C MET A 43 -16.16 -4.88 -9.30
N GLU A 44 -17.31 -5.55 -9.26
CA GLU A 44 -18.59 -5.00 -9.73
C GLU A 44 -18.96 -3.75 -8.93
N LEU A 45 -18.83 -3.79 -7.60
CA LEU A 45 -19.08 -2.66 -6.73
C LEU A 45 -18.19 -1.44 -7.05
N PHE A 46 -16.92 -1.67 -7.38
CA PHE A 46 -16.01 -0.61 -7.83
C PHE A 46 -16.45 0.02 -9.14
N PHE A 47 -16.86 -0.77 -10.13
CA PHE A 47 -17.31 -0.23 -11.43
C PHE A 47 -18.71 0.41 -11.38
N ASP A 48 -19.57 -0.01 -10.44
CA ASP A 48 -20.91 0.55 -10.26
C ASP A 48 -20.88 1.87 -9.48
N THR A 49 -20.12 1.92 -8.38
CA THR A 49 -20.19 3.04 -7.42
C THR A 49 -18.87 3.78 -7.22
N GLY A 50 -17.75 3.23 -7.71
CA GLY A 50 -16.41 3.72 -7.36
C GLY A 50 -15.94 3.27 -5.99
N ARG A 51 -16.69 2.39 -5.30
CA ARG A 51 -16.31 1.91 -3.97
C ARG A 51 -15.15 0.92 -4.07
N LEU A 52 -14.05 1.25 -3.42
CA LEU A 52 -12.80 0.49 -3.41
C LEU A 52 -12.40 0.17 -1.96
N ARG A 53 -12.05 -1.09 -1.68
CA ARG A 53 -11.41 -1.46 -0.41
C ARG A 53 -9.91 -1.40 -0.52
N LEU A 54 -9.29 -0.68 0.39
CA LEU A 54 -7.86 -0.64 0.63
C LEU A 54 -7.57 -1.43 1.90
N ASN A 55 -6.61 -2.33 1.87
CA ASN A 55 -6.30 -3.18 3.02
C ASN A 55 -5.06 -2.68 3.74
N SER A 56 -4.94 -2.88 5.04
CA SER A 56 -3.64 -2.74 5.70
C SER A 56 -2.76 -3.95 5.40
N LEU A 57 -1.44 -3.80 5.53
CA LEU A 57 -0.52 -4.94 5.43
C LEU A 57 -0.77 -5.98 6.56
N ARG A 58 -1.47 -5.61 7.64
CA ARG A 58 -1.78 -6.51 8.76
C ARG A 58 -2.71 -7.64 8.35
N ILE A 59 -3.61 -7.41 7.38
CA ILE A 59 -4.63 -8.40 7.00
C ILE A 59 -4.01 -9.68 6.43
N TYR A 60 -2.83 -9.57 5.80
CA TYR A 60 -2.10 -10.70 5.22
C TYR A 60 -1.57 -11.68 6.26
N ARG A 61 -1.45 -11.24 7.51
CA ARG A 61 -0.98 -12.04 8.64
C ARG A 61 -2.11 -12.60 9.49
N ALA A 62 -3.33 -12.08 9.33
CA ALA A 62 -4.46 -12.55 10.10
C ALA A 62 -4.81 -13.99 9.71
N GLU A 63 -5.26 -14.78 10.68
CA GLU A 63 -5.87 -16.08 10.39
C GLU A 63 -7.01 -15.89 9.38
N ARG A 64 -7.17 -16.86 8.46
CA ARG A 64 -8.24 -16.85 7.46
C ARG A 64 -9.58 -16.74 8.21
N LYS A 65 -10.18 -15.54 8.21
CA LYS A 65 -11.55 -15.40 8.68
C LYS A 65 -12.51 -15.53 7.48
N PRO A 66 -13.70 -16.12 7.69
CA PRO A 66 -14.69 -16.29 6.62
C PRO A 66 -15.15 -14.99 5.96
N ASP A 67 -15.00 -13.84 6.65
CA ASP A 67 -15.33 -12.49 6.21
C ASP A 67 -14.12 -11.70 5.69
N HIS A 68 -12.89 -12.13 5.98
CA HIS A 68 -11.64 -11.62 5.40
C HIS A 68 -11.44 -12.10 3.95
N GLN A 69 -12.52 -12.25 3.18
CA GLN A 69 -12.59 -12.79 1.81
C GLN A 69 -11.79 -12.01 0.75
N MET A 70 -10.98 -11.04 1.19
CA MET A 70 -10.57 -9.89 0.40
C MET A 70 -9.19 -10.00 -0.21
N ASN A 71 -8.30 -10.87 0.27
CA ASN A 71 -7.04 -11.11 -0.41
C ASN A 71 -6.71 -12.58 -0.32
N VAL A 72 -6.53 -13.24 -1.45
CA VAL A 72 -6.00 -14.61 -1.51
C VAL A 72 -4.47 -14.62 -1.48
N GLU A 73 -3.90 -13.47 -1.11
CA GLU A 73 -2.51 -13.33 -0.67
C GLU A 73 -2.26 -14.05 0.69
N VAL A 74 -3.20 -14.87 1.17
CA VAL A 74 -3.19 -15.55 2.48
C VAL A 74 -2.22 -16.73 2.53
N GLU A 75 -0.94 -16.48 2.31
CA GLU A 75 0.16 -17.34 2.76
C GLU A 75 1.40 -16.54 3.20
N ASP A 76 1.42 -15.22 2.97
CA ASP A 76 2.56 -14.38 3.36
C ASP A 76 2.44 -13.89 4.82
N ARG A 77 2.67 -14.80 5.77
CA ARG A 77 2.64 -14.48 7.21
C ARG A 77 3.73 -13.49 7.63
N GLN A 78 4.73 -13.28 6.78
CA GLN A 78 5.83 -12.35 6.98
C GLN A 78 5.58 -10.98 6.34
N GLU A 79 4.39 -10.76 5.77
CA GLU A 79 4.05 -9.51 5.09
C GLU A 79 4.16 -8.30 6.04
N GLY A 80 4.82 -7.23 5.56
CA GLY A 80 5.12 -6.06 6.37
C GLY A 80 6.14 -6.27 7.51
N LYS A 81 6.79 -7.44 7.62
CA LYS A 81 7.93 -7.65 8.53
C LYS A 81 9.26 -7.55 7.78
N ALA A 82 10.27 -7.02 8.46
CA ALA A 82 11.65 -7.19 8.07
C ALA A 82 12.56 -7.28 9.27
N VAL A 83 13.60 -8.08 9.13
CA VAL A 83 14.72 -8.11 10.08
C VAL A 83 15.67 -6.99 9.68
N ILE A 84 15.89 -6.05 10.60
CA ILE A 84 16.89 -5.02 10.45
C ILE A 84 18.12 -5.45 11.25
N VAL A 85 19.17 -5.80 10.54
CA VAL A 85 20.49 -5.97 11.13
C VAL A 85 21.18 -4.62 11.13
N THR A 86 21.63 -4.19 12.30
CA THR A 86 22.47 -3.00 12.47
C THR A 86 23.90 -3.42 12.79
N ASN A 87 24.85 -2.51 12.59
CA ASN A 87 26.27 -2.79 12.82
C ASN A 87 26.64 -3.04 14.30
N SER A 88 25.69 -2.96 15.24
CA SER A 88 25.85 -3.41 16.63
C SER A 88 25.66 -4.92 16.84
N SER A 89 25.59 -5.71 15.76
CA SER A 89 25.43 -7.17 15.77
C SER A 89 24.07 -7.69 16.27
N GLU A 90 23.18 -6.82 16.73
CA GLU A 90 21.82 -7.19 17.13
C GLU A 90 20.86 -7.07 15.94
N ALA A 91 20.38 -8.22 15.49
CA ALA A 91 19.24 -8.31 14.59
C ALA A 91 17.97 -7.98 15.35
N ASN A 92 17.26 -6.93 14.92
CA ASN A 92 15.97 -6.54 15.47
C ASN A 92 14.88 -6.75 14.41
N GLU A 93 13.95 -7.65 14.68
CA GLU A 93 12.72 -7.77 13.88
C GLU A 93 11.84 -6.54 14.15
N LYS A 94 11.38 -5.89 13.07
CA LYS A 94 10.47 -4.75 13.15
C LYS A 94 9.22 -5.03 12.33
N ASP A 95 8.08 -4.66 12.90
CA ASP A 95 6.78 -4.72 12.24
C ASP A 95 6.45 -3.36 11.60
N PHE A 96 6.42 -3.34 10.27
CA PHE A 96 6.07 -2.17 9.45
C PHE A 96 4.64 -2.21 8.92
N SER A 97 3.84 -3.19 9.32
CA SER A 97 2.50 -3.39 8.76
C SER A 97 1.46 -2.35 9.22
N SER A 98 1.76 -1.58 10.26
CA SER A 98 0.85 -0.57 10.81
C SER A 98 0.98 0.78 10.11
N GLY A 99 -0.11 1.54 10.04
CA GLY A 99 -0.10 2.92 9.54
C GLY A 99 -0.17 3.09 8.02
N PHE A 100 -0.12 2.00 7.24
CA PHE A 100 -0.25 2.03 5.78
C PHE A 100 -1.51 1.32 5.32
N LEU A 101 -2.28 2.00 4.46
CA LEU A 101 -3.21 1.34 3.55
C LEU A 101 -2.45 0.88 2.32
N ASN A 102 -2.81 -0.29 1.82
CA ASN A 102 -2.20 -1.01 0.72
C ASN A 102 -3.25 -1.35 -0.35
N LEU A 103 -2.82 -1.23 -1.60
CA LEU A 103 -3.49 -1.84 -2.74
C LEU A 103 -2.45 -2.60 -3.56
N SER A 104 -2.50 -3.93 -3.47
CA SER A 104 -1.67 -4.83 -4.28
C SER A 104 -2.27 -5.00 -5.68
N THR A 105 -1.42 -5.00 -6.69
CA THR A 105 -1.77 -5.24 -8.10
C THR A 105 -0.69 -6.12 -8.72
N SER A 106 -0.91 -6.67 -9.91
CA SER A 106 0.13 -7.36 -10.66
C SER A 106 0.57 -6.52 -11.85
N LEU A 107 1.85 -6.64 -12.23
CA LEU A 107 2.40 -6.10 -13.46
C LEU A 107 1.99 -6.92 -14.69
N THR A 108 1.40 -8.11 -14.50
CA THR A 108 1.03 -9.01 -15.58
C THR A 108 -0.41 -9.51 -15.46
N TYR A 109 -1.07 -9.65 -16.62
CA TYR A 109 -2.32 -10.39 -16.71
C TYR A 109 -2.00 -11.88 -16.72
N SER A 110 -2.64 -12.64 -15.84
CA SER A 110 -2.43 -14.06 -15.64
C SER A 110 -3.74 -14.73 -15.23
N GLU A 111 -4.31 -15.49 -16.16
CA GLU A 111 -5.49 -16.32 -15.89
C GLU A 111 -5.19 -17.39 -14.83
N THR A 112 -3.96 -17.93 -14.83
CA THR A 112 -3.48 -18.86 -13.80
C THR A 112 -3.52 -18.20 -12.42
N LEU A 113 -3.04 -16.96 -12.29
CA LEU A 113 -3.08 -16.24 -11.01
C LEU A 113 -4.52 -15.99 -10.55
N ARG A 114 -5.42 -15.63 -11.48
CA ARG A 114 -6.86 -15.49 -11.19
C ARG A 114 -7.45 -16.80 -10.64
N GLN A 115 -7.13 -17.93 -11.26
CA GLN A 115 -7.59 -19.26 -10.84
C GLN A 115 -7.00 -19.66 -9.48
N THR A 116 -5.72 -19.39 -9.23
CA THR A 116 -5.09 -19.62 -7.92
C THR A 116 -5.85 -18.88 -6.83
N PHE A 117 -6.23 -17.63 -7.08
CA PHE A 117 -7.02 -16.87 -6.12
C PHE A 117 -8.45 -17.42 -5.94
N GLU A 118 -9.12 -17.78 -7.03
CA GLU A 118 -10.44 -18.43 -6.97
C GLU A 118 -10.43 -19.72 -6.13
N VAL A 119 -9.44 -20.58 -6.35
CA VAL A 119 -9.26 -21.83 -5.60
C VAL A 119 -9.01 -21.56 -4.12
N ALA A 120 -8.04 -20.71 -3.79
CA ALA A 120 -7.69 -20.48 -2.39
C ALA A 120 -8.74 -19.66 -1.62
N ALA A 121 -9.70 -19.03 -2.31
CA ALA A 121 -10.90 -18.45 -1.72
C ALA A 121 -12.03 -19.45 -1.44
N GLY A 122 -11.83 -20.74 -1.74
CA GLY A 122 -12.77 -21.83 -1.50
C GLY A 122 -13.63 -22.24 -2.69
N GLY A 123 -13.29 -21.82 -3.93
CA GLY A 123 -13.97 -22.25 -5.16
C GLY A 123 -15.37 -21.66 -5.39
N ASP A 124 -16.12 -21.36 -4.34
CA ASP A 124 -17.46 -20.77 -4.42
C ASP A 124 -17.46 -19.28 -4.79
N LYS A 125 -16.29 -18.62 -4.68
CA LYS A 125 -16.13 -17.19 -5.00
C LYS A 125 -15.47 -17.01 -6.34
N ARG A 126 -16.20 -16.38 -7.25
CA ARG A 126 -15.65 -15.99 -8.55
C ARG A 126 -14.70 -14.82 -8.40
N TYR A 127 -13.48 -14.95 -8.91
CA TYR A 127 -12.51 -13.86 -9.00
C TYR A 127 -12.59 -13.15 -10.34
N GLY A 128 -12.68 -11.82 -10.28
CA GLY A 128 -12.58 -10.93 -11.43
C GLY A 128 -11.21 -10.28 -11.52
N VAL A 129 -10.94 -9.68 -12.68
CA VAL A 129 -9.73 -8.89 -12.93
C VAL A 129 -10.14 -7.61 -13.61
N PHE A 130 -9.54 -6.50 -13.17
CA PHE A 130 -9.58 -5.26 -13.93
C PHE A 130 -8.17 -4.72 -14.10
N GLU A 131 -7.98 -4.04 -15.22
CA GLU A 131 -6.73 -3.38 -15.55
C GLU A 131 -6.80 -1.91 -15.17
N ILE A 132 -5.72 -1.39 -14.61
CA ILE A 132 -5.42 0.01 -14.35
C ILE A 132 -4.42 0.46 -15.41
N HIS A 133 -4.93 1.06 -16.48
CA HIS A 133 -4.15 1.50 -17.65
C HIS A 133 -3.52 2.90 -17.47
N LYS A 134 -3.87 3.62 -16.39
CA LYS A 134 -3.19 4.86 -15.99
C LYS A 134 -2.85 4.84 -14.49
N PRO A 135 -1.78 4.13 -14.09
CA PRO A 135 -1.46 3.88 -12.68
C PRO A 135 -1.24 5.13 -11.82
N ILE A 136 -0.57 6.15 -12.36
CA ILE A 136 -0.25 7.38 -11.64
C ILE A 136 -1.51 8.16 -11.28
N PRO A 137 -2.35 8.59 -12.24
CA PRO A 137 -3.57 9.35 -11.90
C PRO A 137 -4.58 8.51 -11.11
N PHE A 138 -4.61 7.18 -11.29
CA PHE A 138 -5.39 6.28 -10.44
C PHE A 138 -4.97 6.37 -8.96
N GLY A 139 -3.68 6.24 -8.67
CA GLY A 139 -3.16 6.36 -7.29
C GLY A 139 -3.38 7.75 -6.70
N GLN A 140 -3.29 8.81 -7.52
CA GLN A 140 -3.56 10.19 -7.11
C GLN A 140 -5.03 10.43 -6.76
N ALA A 141 -5.98 9.88 -7.54
CA ALA A 141 -7.41 9.98 -7.26
C ALA A 141 -7.74 9.35 -5.90
N ILE A 142 -7.22 8.14 -5.64
CA ILE A 142 -7.37 7.47 -4.35
C ILE A 142 -6.76 8.31 -3.22
N ALA A 143 -5.54 8.83 -3.42
CA ALA A 143 -4.87 9.65 -2.42
C ALA A 143 -5.67 10.89 -2.05
N ALA A 144 -6.26 11.58 -3.03
CA ALA A 144 -7.10 12.74 -2.80
C ALA A 144 -8.29 12.39 -1.88
N ARG A 145 -9.01 11.30 -2.17
CA ARG A 145 -10.14 10.83 -1.36
C ARG A 145 -9.77 10.41 0.05
N ILE A 146 -8.62 9.76 0.22
CA ILE A 146 -8.13 9.45 1.57
C ILE A 146 -7.80 10.74 2.31
N HIS A 147 -7.09 11.67 1.67
CA HIS A 147 -6.62 12.92 2.28
C HIS A 147 -7.76 13.83 2.75
N GLU A 148 -8.92 13.81 2.08
CA GLU A 148 -10.12 14.54 2.52
C GLU A 148 -10.56 14.18 3.95
N ARG A 149 -10.33 12.93 4.38
CA ARG A 149 -10.75 12.42 5.70
C ARG A 149 -9.58 12.13 6.64
N TYR A 150 -8.44 11.73 6.09
CA TYR A 150 -7.26 11.28 6.82
C TYR A 150 -6.03 11.96 6.22
N PRO A 151 -5.43 12.95 6.91
CA PRO A 151 -4.25 13.65 6.41
C PRO A 151 -3.15 12.65 6.04
N LEU A 152 -2.87 12.57 4.74
CA LEU A 152 -1.82 11.72 4.21
C LEU A 152 -0.46 12.37 4.44
N GLN A 153 0.50 11.58 4.91
CA GLN A 153 1.88 12.01 5.11
C GLN A 153 2.75 11.56 3.95
N HIS A 154 2.58 10.29 3.55
CA HIS A 154 3.40 9.67 2.52
C HIS A 154 2.54 8.82 1.60
N ILE A 155 2.96 8.79 0.34
CA ILE A 155 2.37 7.94 -0.69
C ILE A 155 3.52 7.23 -1.38
N LEU A 156 3.56 5.92 -1.26
CA LEU A 156 4.61 5.08 -1.84
C LEU A 156 4.00 4.25 -2.97
N ALA A 157 4.71 4.10 -4.08
CA ALA A 157 4.31 3.22 -5.16
C ALA A 157 5.52 2.53 -5.78
N GLY A 158 5.42 1.22 -6.00
CA GLY A 158 6.56 0.43 -6.47
C GLY A 158 6.26 -1.04 -6.72
N LYS A 159 7.11 -1.65 -7.53
CA LYS A 159 7.15 -3.11 -7.71
C LYS A 159 7.70 -3.77 -6.43
N CYS A 160 7.30 -5.00 -6.20
CA CYS A 160 7.89 -5.82 -5.15
C CYS A 160 9.23 -6.42 -5.59
N ASP A 161 10.16 -6.50 -4.65
CA ASP A 161 11.43 -7.22 -4.79
C ASP A 161 11.28 -8.58 -4.11
N TYR A 162 11.66 -9.64 -4.82
CA TYR A 162 11.49 -11.03 -4.38
C TYR A 162 12.80 -11.61 -3.88
N VAL A 163 12.81 -12.05 -2.63
CA VAL A 163 14.02 -12.50 -1.91
C VAL A 163 13.79 -13.85 -1.25
N GLU A 164 14.85 -14.65 -1.10
CA GLU A 164 14.79 -15.95 -0.41
C GLU A 164 14.43 -15.78 1.07
N GLN A 165 14.96 -14.73 1.72
CA GLN A 165 14.67 -14.36 3.10
C GLN A 165 14.49 -12.85 3.18
N ARG A 166 13.53 -12.39 3.99
CA ARG A 166 13.25 -10.95 4.24
C ARG A 166 14.25 -10.32 5.22
N ASP A 167 15.51 -10.73 5.11
CA ASP A 167 16.60 -10.23 5.93
C ASP A 167 17.27 -9.11 5.17
N LYS A 168 16.98 -7.88 5.59
CA LYS A 168 17.67 -6.72 5.03
C LYS A 168 18.72 -6.26 6.00
N THR A 169 19.97 -6.65 5.73
CA THR A 169 21.11 -6.01 6.35
C THR A 169 21.13 -4.56 5.90
N LEU A 170 20.94 -3.66 6.84
CA LEU A 170 21.04 -2.25 6.55
C LEU A 170 22.40 -1.77 7.07
N ASP A 171 23.31 -1.40 6.17
CA ASP A 171 24.59 -0.79 6.57
C ASP A 171 24.34 0.62 7.14
N THR A 172 25.02 1.00 8.22
CA THR A 172 24.77 2.24 8.99
C THR A 172 25.80 3.35 8.73
N HIS A 173 26.68 3.26 7.72
CA HIS A 173 27.85 4.16 7.59
C HIS A 173 27.88 5.10 6.35
N ASP A 174 26.78 5.40 5.65
CA ASP A 174 26.82 6.27 4.45
C ASP A 174 26.56 7.76 4.75
N PRO A 175 27.55 8.67 4.65
CA PRO A 175 27.42 10.08 5.03
C PRO A 175 26.54 10.95 4.11
N ARG A 176 26.13 10.48 2.92
CA ARG A 176 25.45 11.31 1.89
C ARG A 176 23.98 11.66 2.18
N LEU A 177 23.47 11.30 3.36
CA LEU A 177 22.03 11.18 3.63
C LEU A 177 21.56 12.08 4.78
N LEU A 178 22.45 12.94 5.26
CA LEU A 178 22.27 13.83 6.41
C LEU A 178 21.75 15.23 6.04
N GLU A 179 21.67 15.54 4.74
CA GLU A 179 21.39 16.89 4.25
C GLU A 179 19.90 17.15 3.92
N ASP A 180 19.06 16.11 3.88
CA ASP A 180 17.66 16.22 3.41
C ASP A 180 16.64 16.04 4.55
N GLU A 181 15.86 17.09 4.82
CA GLU A 181 14.83 17.14 5.86
C GLU A 181 13.67 16.15 5.62
N ALA A 182 13.33 15.85 4.36
CA ALA A 182 12.30 14.84 4.06
C ALA A 182 12.76 13.44 4.49
N ASN A 183 14.08 13.19 4.44
CA ASN A 183 14.67 11.96 4.94
C ASN A 183 14.68 11.89 6.46
N LYS A 184 14.85 13.02 7.16
CA LYS A 184 14.77 13.09 8.63
C LYS A 184 13.38 12.75 9.16
N GLU A 185 12.31 13.16 8.49
CA GLU A 185 10.94 12.83 8.92
C GLU A 185 10.62 11.33 8.73
N VAL A 186 10.94 10.76 7.56
CA VAL A 186 10.79 9.32 7.31
C VAL A 186 11.65 8.50 8.28
N LEU A 187 12.91 8.91 8.52
CA LEU A 187 13.80 8.30 9.51
C LEU A 187 13.28 8.47 10.94
N SER A 188 12.67 9.60 11.29
CA SER A 188 12.09 9.83 12.64
C SER A 188 10.93 8.89 12.96
N TYR A 189 10.18 8.43 11.93
CA TYR A 189 9.14 7.41 12.10
C TYR A 189 9.70 5.99 12.25
N LEU A 190 10.91 5.75 11.76
CA LEU A 190 11.60 4.48 11.88
C LEU A 190 12.48 4.44 13.14
N THR A 191 12.79 5.61 13.69
CA THR A 191 13.83 5.79 14.70
C THR A 191 13.50 6.99 15.59
N THR A 192 13.24 6.78 16.88
CA THR A 192 13.88 7.60 17.94
C THR A 192 13.65 6.98 19.33
N PRO A 193 14.65 7.04 20.25
CA PRO A 193 15.96 7.68 20.15
C PRO A 193 17.14 6.70 20.23
N ASN A 194 17.96 6.66 19.18
CA ASN A 194 19.43 6.86 19.21
C ASN A 194 20.09 6.31 17.93
N ASN A 195 20.74 7.22 17.18
CA ASN A 195 21.79 6.96 16.18
C ASN A 195 21.45 6.20 14.89
N TYR A 196 20.54 6.74 14.05
CA TYR A 196 20.45 6.33 12.65
C TYR A 196 20.80 7.51 11.73
N GLN A 197 22.10 7.70 11.55
CA GLN A 197 22.65 8.67 10.61
C GLN A 197 23.29 7.89 9.46
N GLY A 198 22.72 8.00 8.25
CA GLY A 198 23.39 7.56 7.03
C GLY A 198 22.71 6.50 6.17
N ARG A 199 21.39 6.60 5.88
CA ARG A 199 20.71 5.70 4.92
C ARG A 199 19.81 6.43 3.93
N SER A 200 19.73 5.90 2.71
CA SER A 200 18.80 6.39 1.71
C SER A 200 17.40 6.02 2.14
N VAL A 201 16.47 6.99 2.16
CA VAL A 201 15.04 6.71 2.42
C VAL A 201 14.53 5.58 1.53
N GLN A 202 15.09 5.46 0.33
CA GLN A 202 14.82 4.36 -0.60
C GLN A 202 15.07 2.99 0.04
N ASP A 203 16.12 2.80 0.83
CA ASP A 203 16.39 1.49 1.42
C ASP A 203 15.42 1.08 2.52
N VAL A 204 14.90 2.03 3.27
CA VAL A 204 13.85 1.69 4.24
C VAL A 204 12.49 1.57 3.56
N VAL A 205 12.20 2.40 2.56
CA VAL A 205 10.98 2.27 1.74
C VAL A 205 10.92 0.91 1.07
N LYS A 206 12.04 0.36 0.57
CA LYS A 206 12.11 -0.98 -0.04
C LYS A 206 11.56 -2.10 0.87
N VAL A 207 11.63 -1.95 2.21
CA VAL A 207 11.12 -2.97 3.14
C VAL A 207 9.64 -3.25 2.93
N PHE A 208 8.85 -2.23 2.60
CA PHE A 208 7.41 -2.38 2.33
C PHE A 208 7.10 -3.06 1.00
N PHE A 209 8.12 -3.37 0.19
CA PHE A 209 8.01 -3.98 -1.12
C PHE A 209 8.76 -5.32 -1.17
N LEU A 210 9.28 -5.84 -0.05
CA LEU A 210 9.89 -7.17 -0.01
C LEU A 210 8.79 -8.24 0.03
N LYS A 211 8.96 -9.27 -0.80
CA LYS A 211 8.16 -10.50 -0.79
C LYS A 211 9.05 -11.73 -0.83
N GLU A 212 8.52 -12.85 -0.34
CA GLU A 212 9.21 -14.14 -0.44
C GLU A 212 9.28 -14.60 -1.91
N LYS A 213 10.40 -15.22 -2.28
CA LYS A 213 10.68 -15.66 -3.66
C LYS A 213 9.60 -16.57 -4.24
N GLN A 214 8.98 -17.43 -3.42
CA GLN A 214 7.88 -18.30 -3.85
C GLN A 214 6.66 -17.54 -4.42
N LEU A 215 6.49 -16.26 -4.07
CA LEU A 215 5.41 -15.39 -4.55
C LEU A 215 5.78 -14.59 -5.80
N GLU A 216 6.95 -14.83 -6.41
CA GLU A 216 7.43 -14.08 -7.58
C GLU A 216 6.47 -14.14 -8.78
N HIS A 217 5.74 -15.26 -8.92
CA HIS A 217 4.73 -15.46 -9.95
C HIS A 217 3.58 -14.42 -9.90
N GLN A 218 3.41 -13.72 -8.77
CA GLN A 218 2.40 -12.66 -8.61
C GLN A 218 2.81 -11.35 -9.32
N SER A 219 4.11 -11.14 -9.54
CA SER A 219 4.67 -9.92 -10.15
C SER A 219 4.08 -8.63 -9.58
N GLU A 220 4.10 -8.48 -8.26
CA GLU A 220 3.28 -7.53 -7.53
C GLU A 220 3.80 -6.10 -7.64
N PHE A 221 2.86 -5.16 -7.74
CA PHE A 221 3.04 -3.72 -7.60
C PHE A 221 2.11 -3.20 -6.51
N ARG A 222 2.64 -2.40 -5.59
CA ARG A 222 1.90 -1.86 -4.44
C ARG A 222 1.73 -0.35 -4.53
N TYR A 223 0.57 0.10 -4.08
CA TYR A 223 0.37 1.46 -3.60
C TYR A 223 0.24 1.43 -2.09
N LEU A 224 0.96 2.32 -1.40
CA LEU A 224 0.91 2.47 0.03
C LEU A 224 0.59 3.92 0.41
N TRP A 225 -0.44 4.13 1.21
CA TRP A 225 -0.82 5.45 1.71
C TRP A 225 -0.70 5.49 3.23
N LYS A 226 0.11 6.40 3.76
CA LYS A 226 0.34 6.55 5.20
C LYS A 226 -0.47 7.69 5.80
N SER A 227 -1.17 7.39 6.89
CA SER A 227 -1.75 8.39 7.78
C SER A 227 -1.74 7.89 9.22
N HIS A 228 -1.42 8.77 10.16
CA HIS A 228 -1.51 8.47 11.59
C HIS A 228 -2.92 8.06 12.03
N ALA A 229 -3.94 8.65 11.43
CA ALA A 229 -5.33 8.37 11.75
C ALA A 229 -5.80 6.98 11.29
N LEU A 230 -4.98 6.27 10.50
CA LEU A 230 -5.30 4.96 9.92
C LEU A 230 -4.58 3.79 10.61
N ALA A 231 -3.75 4.06 11.63
CA ALA A 231 -2.81 3.09 12.20
C ALA A 231 -3.41 1.78 12.75
N VAL A 232 -4.72 1.76 13.03
CA VAL A 232 -5.41 0.63 13.70
C VAL A 232 -6.37 -0.16 12.81
N ARG A 233 -6.59 0.24 11.55
CA ARG A 233 -7.61 -0.39 10.71
C ARG A 233 -7.06 -1.54 9.88
N ASP A 234 -7.81 -2.64 9.80
CA ASP A 234 -7.46 -3.76 8.93
C ASP A 234 -7.73 -3.42 7.45
N TYR A 235 -8.72 -2.57 7.19
CA TYR A 235 -9.06 -2.06 5.86
C TYR A 235 -9.77 -0.69 5.93
N LEU A 236 -9.89 -0.03 4.78
CA LEU A 236 -10.69 1.16 4.55
C LEU A 236 -11.46 1.03 3.24
N ASP A 237 -12.78 1.15 3.32
CA ASP A 237 -13.62 1.37 2.13
C ASP A 237 -13.69 2.87 1.82
N ILE A 238 -13.40 3.22 0.58
CA ILE A 238 -13.51 4.59 0.07
C ILE A 238 -14.38 4.60 -1.19
N GLU A 239 -15.02 5.73 -1.46
CA GLU A 239 -15.70 5.99 -2.73
C GLU A 239 -14.81 6.91 -3.57
N VAL A 240 -14.41 6.43 -4.75
CA VAL A 240 -13.51 7.12 -5.68
C VAL A 240 -14.01 6.89 -7.12
N PRO A 241 -15.21 7.40 -7.46
CA PRO A 241 -15.83 7.17 -8.77
C PRO A 241 -14.96 7.66 -9.93
N GLU A 242 -14.21 8.76 -9.74
CA GLU A 242 -13.29 9.28 -10.75
C GLU A 242 -12.15 8.30 -11.09
N ALA A 243 -11.79 7.36 -10.22
CA ALA A 243 -10.73 6.40 -10.51
C ALA A 243 -11.15 5.36 -11.57
N ILE A 244 -12.46 5.14 -11.77
CA ILE A 244 -13.00 4.20 -12.75
C ILE A 244 -12.50 4.54 -14.17
N GLN A 245 -12.36 5.83 -14.49
CA GLN A 245 -11.90 6.29 -15.80
C GLN A 245 -10.46 5.83 -16.13
N TYR A 246 -9.70 5.39 -15.12
CA TYR A 246 -8.35 4.85 -15.25
C TYR A 246 -8.31 3.33 -15.24
N CYS A 247 -9.48 2.69 -15.32
CA CYS A 247 -9.64 1.25 -15.25
C CYS A 247 -10.46 0.70 -16.42
N ARG A 248 -10.26 -0.58 -16.74
CA ARG A 248 -11.14 -1.37 -17.61
C ARG A 248 -11.36 -2.76 -17.04
N MET A 249 -12.59 -3.26 -17.08
CA MET A 249 -12.87 -4.65 -16.72
C MET A 249 -12.22 -5.59 -17.74
N MET A 250 -11.57 -6.64 -17.24
CA MET A 250 -11.04 -7.70 -18.09
C MET A 250 -12.11 -8.79 -18.19
N THR A 251 -12.96 -8.70 -19.20
CA THR A 251 -13.85 -9.82 -19.56
C THR A 251 -13.06 -10.85 -20.35
N LYS A 252 -13.30 -12.15 -20.13
CA LYS A 252 -12.84 -13.17 -21.07
C LYS A 252 -13.38 -12.80 -22.45
N ASN A 253 -12.50 -12.39 -23.36
CA ASN A 253 -12.75 -12.71 -24.75
C ASN A 253 -12.66 -14.23 -24.80
N LEU A 254 -13.82 -14.89 -24.83
CA LEU A 254 -13.93 -16.25 -25.34
C LEU A 254 -13.51 -16.17 -26.82
N MET A 255 -12.20 -16.23 -27.08
CA MET A 255 -11.69 -16.67 -28.37
C MET A 255 -11.49 -18.19 -28.29
#